data_AF-A0A952FLF1-F1
#
_entry.id   AF-A0A952FLF1-F1
#
_cell.length_a   1.000
_cell.length_b   1.000
_cell.length_c   1.000
_cell.angle_alpha   90.00
_cell.angle_beta   90.00
_cell.angle_gamma   90.00
#
_symmetry.space_group_name_H-M   'P 1'
#
loop_
_entity.id
_entity.type
_entity.pdbx_description
1 polymer ?
#
loop_
_entity_poly.entity_id
_entity_poly.type
_entity_poly.pdbx_seq_one_letter_code
_entity_poly.pdbx_strand_id
1 'polypeptide(L)' 'MKIRSGPPHDDEDDLAAGIWAGVIPIAETIGALQPCPLLPAGIASGAGTEPYAPGRGFDDILRANVGGGVAPAEAGE' A
#
# COMPACT_ATOMS: atom_id res chain seq x y z
N MET A 1 -8.98 16.89 0.32
CA MET A 1 -7.84 16.11 -0.19
C MET A 1 -7.14 16.94 -1.26
N LYS A 2 -5.81 17.10 -1.23
CA LYS A 2 -5.02 17.76 -2.28
C LYS A 2 -4.03 16.75 -2.83
N ILE A 3 -4.04 16.57 -4.15
CA ILE A 3 -3.23 15.57 -4.85
C ILE A 3 -2.41 16.28 -5.93
N ARG A 4 -1.14 15.91 -6.06
CA ARG A 4 -0.25 16.27 -7.17
C ARG A 4 0.40 14.99 -7.67
N SER A 5 0.31 14.77 -8.97
CA SER A 5 0.78 13.58 -9.66
C SER A 5 1.13 13.96 -11.09
N GLY A 6 2.03 13.22 -11.73
CA GLY A 6 2.48 13.50 -13.08
C GLY A 6 3.94 13.98 -13.12
N PRO A 7 4.45 14.30 -14.32
CA PRO A 7 5.83 14.72 -14.50
C PRO A 7 6.11 16.13 -13.96
N PRO A 8 7.39 16.54 -13.87
CA PRO A 8 7.77 17.94 -13.73
C PRO A 8 7.14 18.80 -14.84
N HIS A 9 6.88 20.06 -14.52
CA HIS A 9 6.35 21.04 -15.46
C HIS A 9 7.39 22.16 -15.60
N ASP A 10 8.20 22.05 -16.64
CA ASP A 10 9.32 22.94 -16.94
C ASP A 10 8.94 23.88 -18.10
N ASP A 11 9.45 25.12 -18.08
CA ASP A 11 9.24 26.11 -19.13
C ASP A 11 10.24 25.93 -20.30
N GLU A 12 10.08 26.68 -21.40
CA GLU A 12 10.88 26.51 -22.63
C GLU A 12 12.39 26.68 -22.40
N ASP A 13 12.79 27.63 -21.56
CA ASP A 13 14.20 27.88 -21.24
C ASP A 13 14.83 26.72 -20.46
N ASP A 14 14.09 26.09 -19.53
CA ASP A 14 14.54 24.94 -18.74
C ASP A 14 14.69 23.69 -19.62
N LEU A 15 13.76 23.49 -20.56
CA LEU A 15 13.83 22.41 -21.55
C LEU A 15 15.06 22.58 -22.47
N ALA A 16 15.43 23.81 -22.83
CA ALA A 16 16.58 24.10 -23.67
C ALA A 16 17.93 23.83 -22.97
N ALA A 17 17.96 23.84 -21.63
CA ALA A 17 19.17 23.61 -20.86
C ALA A 17 19.68 22.15 -20.93
N GLY A 18 18.86 21.21 -21.38
CA GLY A 18 19.26 19.79 -21.55
C GLY A 18 19.56 19.08 -20.21
N ILE A 19 18.95 19.54 -19.12
CA ILE A 19 19.12 18.97 -17.78
C ILE A 19 18.13 17.81 -17.60
N TRP A 20 18.54 16.78 -16.87
CA TRP A 20 17.65 15.66 -16.56
C TRP A 20 16.50 16.08 -15.64
N ALA A 21 15.27 15.74 -16.04
CA ALA A 21 14.06 15.88 -15.25
C ALA A 21 13.26 14.57 -15.29
N GLY A 22 12.67 14.19 -14.15
CA GLY A 22 11.90 12.95 -14.03
C GLY A 22 11.25 12.80 -12.66
N VAL A 23 10.51 11.71 -12.48
CA VAL A 23 9.88 11.37 -11.21
C VAL A 23 10.55 10.11 -10.66
N ILE A 24 10.99 10.17 -9.41
CA ILE A 24 11.39 8.98 -8.65
C ILE A 24 10.18 8.58 -7.80
N PRO A 25 9.48 7.49 -8.12
CA PRO A 25 8.33 7.06 -7.34
C PRO A 25 8.80 6.53 -5.98
N ILE A 26 8.10 6.94 -4.93
CA ILE A 26 8.26 6.42 -3.57
C ILE A 26 6.96 5.70 -3.23
N ALA A 27 7.08 4.47 -2.74
CA ALA A 27 5.94 3.65 -2.35
C ALA A 27 6.25 2.92 -1.05
N GLU A 28 5.23 2.76 -0.21
CA GLU A 28 5.28 1.90 0.97
C GLU A 28 4.84 0.47 0.61
N THR A 29 5.64 -0.51 1.00
CA THR A 29 5.39 -1.93 0.71
C THR A 29 5.41 -2.76 1.99
N ILE A 30 4.63 -3.84 2.00
CA ILE A 30 4.59 -4.75 3.13
C ILE A 30 5.90 -5.55 3.25
N GLY A 31 6.43 -5.61 4.47
CA GLY A 31 7.60 -6.42 4.81
C GLY A 31 7.28 -7.90 5.03
N ALA A 32 8.32 -8.68 5.33
CA ALA A 32 8.14 -10.06 5.77
C ALA A 32 7.36 -10.11 7.10
N LEU A 33 6.46 -11.09 7.23
CA LEU A 33 5.76 -11.35 8.49
C LEU A 33 6.78 -11.66 9.59
N GLN A 34 6.69 -10.94 10.71
CA GLN A 34 7.54 -11.15 11.89
C GLN A 34 6.73 -11.85 12.99
N PRO A 35 6.95 -13.16 13.24
CA PRO A 35 6.22 -13.86 14.29
C PRO A 35 6.65 -13.37 15.67
N CYS A 36 5.71 -13.38 16.63
CA CYS A 36 6.01 -13.02 18.02
C CYS A 36 6.97 -14.05 18.64
N PRO A 37 8.09 -13.63 19.25
CA PRO A 37 9.09 -14.56 19.79
C PRO A 37 8.60 -15.34 21.02
N LEU A 38 7.54 -14.86 21.68
CA LEU A 38 6.92 -15.53 22.83
C LEU A 38 5.77 -16.45 22.42
N LEU A 39 5.42 -16.50 21.13
CA LEU A 39 4.35 -17.36 20.65
C LEU A 39 4.82 -18.82 20.64
N PRO A 40 4.04 -19.77 21.17
CA PRO A 40 4.34 -21.19 21.05
C PRO A 40 4.55 -21.63 19.61
N ALA A 41 5.51 -22.54 19.40
CA ALA A 41 5.81 -23.08 18.09
C ALA A 41 4.58 -23.79 17.47
N GLY A 42 4.40 -23.65 16.16
CA GLY A 42 3.31 -24.28 15.41
C GLY A 42 2.02 -23.47 15.33
N ILE A 43 1.92 -22.32 16.01
CA ILE A 43 0.79 -21.40 15.84
C ILE A 43 1.00 -20.58 14.57
N ALA A 44 0.13 -20.79 13.57
CA ALA A 44 0.15 -20.07 12.31
C ALA A 44 -0.48 -18.67 12.42
N SER A 45 -0.19 -17.81 11.44
CA SER A 45 -0.89 -16.54 11.27
C SER A 45 -2.38 -16.78 11.02
N GLY A 46 -3.23 -15.97 11.66
CA GLY A 46 -4.68 -16.08 11.54
C GLY A 46 -5.21 -15.63 10.17
N ALA A 47 -6.47 -15.98 9.90
CA ALA A 47 -7.21 -15.48 8.75
C ALA A 47 -7.27 -13.94 8.78
N GLY A 48 -7.13 -13.31 7.62
CA GLY A 48 -7.05 -11.86 7.44
C GLY A 48 -5.62 -11.33 7.32
N THR A 49 -4.60 -12.18 7.46
CA THR A 49 -3.19 -11.80 7.26
C THR A 49 -2.76 -11.94 5.80
N GLU A 50 -3.50 -12.68 4.99
CA GLU A 50 -3.24 -12.99 3.59
C GLU A 50 -3.05 -11.75 2.70
N PRO A 51 -3.79 -10.63 2.88
CA PRO A 51 -3.58 -9.41 2.09
C PRO A 51 -2.20 -8.77 2.33
N TYR A 52 -1.59 -8.96 3.50
CA TYR A 52 -0.30 -8.38 3.90
C TYR A 52 0.89 -9.22 3.42
N ALA A 53 0.84 -9.67 2.16
CA ALA A 53 1.93 -10.43 1.55
C ALA A 53 3.16 -9.53 1.30
N PRO A 54 4.39 -10.03 1.53
CA PRO A 54 5.62 -9.25 1.33
C PRO A 54 5.73 -8.68 -0.10
N GLY A 55 6.16 -7.42 -0.21
CA GLY A 55 6.32 -6.71 -1.49
C GLY A 55 5.04 -6.12 -2.07
N ARG A 56 3.87 -6.41 -1.51
CA ARG A 56 2.61 -5.75 -1.92
C ARG A 56 2.60 -4.28 -1.48
N GLY A 57 2.04 -3.38 -2.29
CA GLY A 57 1.83 -1.98 -1.93
C GLY A 57 0.81 -1.83 -0.79
N PHE A 58 1.11 -0.98 0.19
CA PHE A 58 0.21 -0.72 1.32
C PHE A 58 -1.10 -0.07 0.88
N ASP A 59 -1.03 0.89 -0.05
CA ASP A 59 -2.19 1.59 -0.59
C ASP A 59 -3.19 0.65 -1.28
N ASP A 60 -2.71 -0.44 -1.91
CA ASP A 60 -3.57 -1.42 -2.56
C ASP A 60 -4.43 -2.18 -1.56
N ILE A 61 -3.89 -2.45 -0.36
CA ILE A 61 -4.61 -3.10 0.74
C ILE A 61 -5.68 -2.17 1.28
N LEU A 62 -5.31 -0.91 1.56
CA LEU A 62 -6.25 0.08 2.07
C LEU A 62 -7.42 0.29 1.10
N ARG A 63 -7.13 0.41 -0.20
CA ARG A 63 -8.16 0.59 -1.22
C ARG A 63 -9.11 -0.61 -1.30
N ALA A 64 -8.58 -1.84 -1.19
CA ALA A 64 -9.40 -3.05 -1.17
C ALA A 64 -10.36 -3.09 0.05
N ASN A 65 -9.93 -2.55 1.18
CA ASN A 65 -10.71 -2.55 2.43
C ASN A 65 -11.80 -1.46 2.49
N VAL A 66 -11.68 -0.39 1.71
CA VAL A 66 -12.69 0.70 1.68
C VAL A 66 -14.05 0.23 1.13
N GLY A 67 -14.10 -0.91 0.42
CA GLY A 67 -15.36 -1.54 -0.01
C GLY A 67 -15.95 -2.58 0.96
N GLY A 68 -15.31 -2.86 2.09
CA GLY A 68 -15.58 -4.04 2.94
C GLY A 68 -16.04 -3.74 4.37
N GLY A 69 -16.74 -2.64 4.61
CA GLY A 69 -17.32 -2.32 5.91
C GLY A 69 -18.63 -3.07 6.14
N VAL A 70 -18.62 -3.97 7.13
CA VAL A 70 -19.70 -4.78 7.73
C VAL A 70 -20.45 -5.75 6.80
N ALA A 71 -20.17 -7.05 6.98
CA ALA A 71 -21.19 -8.08 6.77
C ALA A 71 -22.41 -7.73 7.65
N PRO A 72 -23.65 -7.82 7.14
CA PRO A 72 -24.82 -7.60 7.98
C PRO A 72 -24.76 -8.62 9.13
N ALA A 73 -25.07 -8.17 10.34
CA ALA A 73 -25.28 -9.08 11.45
C ALA A 73 -26.42 -10.04 11.05
N GLU A 74 -26.10 -11.33 11.00
CA GLU A 74 -27.06 -12.40 10.78
C GLU A 74 -28.20 -12.23 11.80
N ALA A 75 -29.39 -11.85 11.30
CA ALA A 75 -30.60 -11.83 12.11
C ALA A 75 -30.94 -13.29 12.43
N GLY A 76 -30.57 -13.70 13.64
CA GLY A 76 -31.05 -14.94 14.25
C GLY A 76 -32.58 -14.91 14.36
N GLU A 77 -33.14 -16.08 14.08
CA GLU A 77 -34.56 -16.44 13.94
C GLU A 77 -35.44 -16.12 15.18
#